data_AF-A0A1X7AEV5-F1
#
_entry.id   AF-A0A1X7AEV5-F1
#
_cell.length_a   1.000
_cell.length_b   1.000
_cell.length_c   1.000
_cell.angle_alpha   90.00
_cell.angle_beta   90.00
_cell.angle_gamma   90.00
#
_symmetry.space_group_name_H-M   'P 1'
#
loop_
_entity.id
_entity.type
_entity.pdbx_description
1 polymer ?
#
loop_
_entity_poly.entity_id
_entity_poly.type
_entity_poly.pdbx_seq_one_letter_code
_entity_poly.pdbx_strand_id
1 'polypeptide(L)'
;MGRILFVVMSLLIMTGPAMAQKAGVGAWENSRQTMAQWIEGAPSLGWYYNWRTDQIHARSKTRRDVEFVPMIHGAGDINKRIASDLPVRALLGFNEPDQGTGSHQANMSVAKAVRLWPKLERRGLRLGSPATTQGQTLGRHSWQRKFMNEVEAKGLRVDFMAVHYYSNTGDVGEFRKWLQAVHAEYGRPIWVTEFAHIDWRRPHAASYEKNATFIQKSMIMLEKLPFVERYAWFAANPYPWGGKVPKINLVSDDLTPTPVGLAFDRTLSRISSVNLASSD
;
A
#
# COMPACT_ATOMS: atom_id res chain seq x y z
N MET A 1 -43.57 -0.42 51.00
CA MET A 1 -43.46 -0.90 49.61
C MET A 1 -42.60 0.08 48.83
N GLY A 2 -41.31 -0.20 48.67
CA GLY A 2 -40.35 0.67 47.98
C GLY A 2 -40.26 0.33 46.49
N ARG A 3 -40.33 1.34 45.63
CA ARG A 3 -40.06 1.21 44.19
C ARG A 3 -38.59 1.57 43.94
N ILE A 4 -37.79 0.58 43.54
CA ILE A 4 -36.43 0.78 43.04
C ILE A 4 -36.51 1.02 41.54
N LEU A 5 -36.08 2.21 41.10
CA LEU A 5 -35.95 2.57 39.70
C LEU A 5 -34.57 2.12 39.21
N PHE A 6 -34.51 1.12 38.32
CA PHE A 6 -33.27 0.75 37.64
C PHE A 6 -32.99 1.75 36.52
N VAL A 7 -31.99 2.61 36.71
CA VAL A 7 -31.38 3.39 35.62
C VAL A 7 -30.31 2.53 34.99
N VAL A 8 -30.60 1.98 33.80
CA VAL A 8 -29.58 1.34 32.95
C VAL A 8 -28.80 2.47 32.28
N MET A 9 -27.63 2.76 32.82
CA MET A 9 -26.68 3.68 32.21
C MET A 9 -25.94 2.92 31.09
N SER A 10 -26.48 2.98 29.88
CA SER A 10 -25.83 2.45 28.68
C SER A 10 -24.56 3.27 28.41
N LEU A 11 -23.40 2.71 28.76
CA LEU A 11 -22.11 3.25 28.33
C LEU A 11 -21.99 2.96 26.82
N LEU A 12 -22.37 3.92 25.98
CA LEU A 12 -21.92 3.93 24.59
C LEU A 12 -20.41 4.19 24.60
N ILE A 13 -19.63 3.12 24.53
CA ILE A 13 -18.24 3.24 24.09
C ILE A 13 -18.33 3.52 22.58
N MET A 14 -18.41 4.80 22.22
CA MET A 14 -18.08 5.23 20.86
C MET A 14 -16.58 4.99 20.70
N THR A 15 -16.18 3.79 20.31
CA THR A 15 -14.91 3.61 19.62
C THR A 15 -15.09 4.27 18.25
N GLY A 16 -14.94 5.60 18.21
CA GLY A 16 -14.61 6.26 16.96
C GLY A 16 -13.39 5.53 16.38
N PRO A 17 -13.32 5.30 15.07
CA PRO A 17 -12.09 4.76 14.50
C PRO A 17 -10.99 5.74 14.90
N ALA A 18 -10.01 5.30 15.70
CA ALA A 18 -8.72 5.96 15.73
C ALA A 18 -8.36 6.16 14.26
N MET A 19 -8.27 7.41 13.81
CA MET A 19 -8.13 7.70 12.38
C MET A 19 -6.91 6.95 11.88
N ALA A 20 -7.15 5.86 11.15
CA ALA A 20 -6.10 4.96 10.74
C ALA A 20 -5.20 5.74 9.79
N GLN A 21 -3.93 5.87 10.15
CA GLN A 21 -2.95 6.59 9.36
C GLN A 21 -2.82 5.88 7.99
N LYS A 22 -3.40 6.46 6.93
CA LYS A 22 -3.49 5.82 5.60
C LYS A 22 -2.14 5.72 4.90
N ALA A 23 -1.27 6.69 5.17
CA ALA A 23 0.01 6.83 4.50
C ALA A 23 1.00 5.73 4.91
N GLY A 24 1.60 5.12 3.90
CA GLY A 24 2.69 4.17 4.01
C GLY A 24 3.74 4.37 2.92
N VAL A 25 4.69 3.46 2.86
CA VAL A 25 5.76 3.45 1.85
C VAL A 25 6.11 2.02 1.44
N GLY A 26 6.47 1.85 0.17
CA GLY A 26 7.24 0.68 -0.27
C GLY A 26 8.74 0.95 -0.05
N ALA A 27 9.42 0.06 0.65
CA ALA A 27 10.83 0.22 1.03
C ALA A 27 11.58 -1.12 1.06
N TRP A 28 12.91 -1.07 1.01
CA TRP A 28 13.77 -2.25 1.15
C TRP A 28 15.09 -1.93 1.88
N GLU A 29 15.81 -2.95 2.31
CA GLU A 29 17.11 -2.78 2.94
C GLU A 29 18.07 -1.99 2.03
N ASN A 30 18.62 -0.90 2.57
CA ASN A 30 19.82 -0.31 2.00
C ASN A 30 21.07 -1.09 2.45
N SER A 31 22.21 -0.88 1.79
CA SER A 31 23.47 -1.61 2.07
C SER A 31 23.94 -1.49 3.53
N ARG A 32 23.59 -0.40 4.21
CA ARG A 32 23.92 -0.16 5.62
C ARG A 32 22.90 -0.73 6.61
N GLN A 33 21.79 -1.31 6.13
CA GLN A 33 20.69 -1.86 6.93
C GLN A 33 20.13 -0.84 7.94
N THR A 34 20.02 0.43 7.48
CA THR A 34 19.50 1.56 8.26
C THR A 34 18.08 1.96 7.86
N MET A 35 17.50 1.32 6.84
CA MET A 35 16.15 1.65 6.35
C MET A 35 15.07 1.44 7.42
N ALA A 36 15.21 0.39 8.25
CA ALA A 36 14.31 0.17 9.37
C ALA A 36 14.27 1.39 10.32
N GLN A 37 15.44 1.94 10.69
CA GLN A 37 15.53 3.11 11.57
C GLN A 37 14.91 4.34 10.92
N TRP A 38 15.04 4.49 9.60
CA TRP A 38 14.40 5.59 8.86
C TRP A 38 12.87 5.47 8.89
N ILE A 39 12.33 4.27 8.63
CA ILE A 39 10.89 4.00 8.67
C ILE A 39 10.33 4.32 10.06
N GLU A 40 10.97 3.80 11.11
CA GLU A 40 10.51 3.96 12.50
C GLU A 40 10.71 5.39 13.02
N GLY A 41 11.61 6.15 12.39
CA GLY A 41 11.84 7.56 12.67
C GLY A 41 10.92 8.52 11.91
N ALA A 42 10.16 8.03 10.92
CA ALA A 42 9.28 8.85 10.10
C ALA A 42 8.01 9.23 10.89
N PRO A 43 7.81 10.52 11.23
CA PRO A 43 6.68 10.92 12.05
C PRO A 43 5.37 10.66 11.31
N SER A 44 4.41 10.01 11.97
CA SER A 44 3.08 9.74 11.43
C SER A 44 3.04 8.82 10.20
N LEU A 45 4.08 8.00 9.97
CA LEU A 45 4.01 6.93 8.98
C LEU A 45 3.22 5.75 9.56
N GLY A 46 2.14 5.34 8.90
CA GLY A 46 1.22 4.35 9.45
C GLY A 46 1.67 2.91 9.22
N TRP A 47 2.25 2.64 8.06
CA TRP A 47 2.61 1.29 7.64
C TRP A 47 3.69 1.29 6.56
N TYR A 48 4.32 0.14 6.37
CA TYR A 48 5.20 -0.11 5.24
C TYR A 48 5.06 -1.55 4.75
N TYR A 49 5.58 -1.79 3.56
CA TYR A 49 5.79 -3.15 3.05
C TYR A 49 7.05 -3.19 2.18
N ASN A 50 7.51 -4.39 1.87
CA ASN A 50 8.79 -4.62 1.18
C ASN A 50 8.71 -5.75 0.14
N TRP A 51 7.50 -6.07 -0.36
CA TRP A 51 7.25 -7.17 -1.30
C TRP A 51 7.66 -8.57 -0.81
N ARG A 52 7.87 -8.77 0.50
CA ARG A 52 8.25 -10.07 1.09
C ARG A 52 7.31 -10.51 2.20
N THR A 53 7.52 -11.73 2.69
CA THR A 53 6.81 -12.29 3.85
C THR A 53 7.45 -11.90 5.18
N ASP A 54 8.69 -11.40 5.16
CA ASP A 54 9.47 -11.01 6.32
C ASP A 54 9.74 -9.50 6.31
N GLN A 55 9.68 -8.89 7.49
CA GLN A 55 9.91 -7.47 7.66
C GLN A 55 11.35 -7.06 7.31
N ILE A 56 11.59 -5.75 7.14
CA ILE A 56 12.92 -5.22 6.83
C ILE A 56 13.88 -5.47 7.99
N HIS A 57 15.06 -6.04 7.68
CA HIS A 57 16.10 -6.30 8.67
C HIS A 57 16.71 -5.00 9.20
N ALA A 58 17.03 -4.99 10.50
CA ALA A 58 17.78 -3.93 11.15
C ALA A 58 19.03 -4.53 11.81
N ARG A 59 20.20 -3.95 11.52
CA ARG A 59 21.48 -4.43 12.09
C ARG A 59 21.56 -4.22 13.60
N SER A 60 21.00 -3.11 14.09
CA SER A 60 20.90 -2.79 15.50
C SER A 60 19.48 -3.04 16.01
N LYS A 61 19.32 -3.14 17.33
CA LYS A 61 18.01 -3.21 17.96
C LYS A 61 17.26 -1.90 17.67
N THR A 62 16.24 -1.99 16.82
CA THR A 62 15.38 -0.87 16.43
C THR A 62 13.99 -1.12 17.03
N ARG A 63 13.42 -0.10 17.68
CA ARG A 63 12.02 -0.17 18.13
C ARG A 63 11.11 -0.30 16.91
N ARG A 64 10.08 -1.16 17.00
CA ARG A 64 9.11 -1.40 15.94
C ARG A 64 7.76 -0.84 16.37
N ASP A 65 7.26 0.14 15.63
CA ASP A 65 5.95 0.77 15.85
C ASP A 65 5.17 0.93 14.55
N VAL A 66 5.85 1.14 13.42
CA VAL A 66 5.21 1.25 12.11
C VAL A 66 4.75 -0.13 11.66
N GLU A 67 3.47 -0.26 11.25
CA GLU A 67 2.89 -1.55 10.88
C GLU A 67 3.59 -2.15 9.64
N PHE A 68 4.17 -3.34 9.78
CA PHE A 68 4.61 -4.12 8.64
C PHE A 68 3.42 -4.90 8.03
N VAL A 69 3.20 -4.71 6.73
CA VAL A 69 2.25 -5.51 5.96
C VAL A 69 2.99 -6.50 5.07
N PRO A 70 2.92 -7.83 5.34
CA PRO A 70 3.55 -8.84 4.51
C PRO A 70 2.86 -8.99 3.15
N MET A 71 3.60 -9.52 2.18
CA MET A 71 3.12 -9.88 0.85
C MET A 71 3.49 -11.32 0.50
N ILE A 72 2.55 -12.07 -0.07
CA ILE A 72 2.88 -13.28 -0.86
C ILE A 72 3.12 -12.83 -2.29
N HIS A 73 4.36 -12.48 -2.63
CA HIS A 73 4.68 -11.85 -3.92
C HIS A 73 4.23 -12.73 -5.09
N GLY A 74 4.58 -14.01 -5.06
CA GLY A 74 4.25 -14.94 -6.13
C GLY A 74 4.14 -16.38 -5.64
N ALA A 75 4.00 -17.31 -6.58
CA ALA A 75 3.80 -18.72 -6.27
C ALA A 75 4.95 -19.33 -5.43
N GLY A 76 6.18 -18.83 -5.57
CA GLY A 76 7.34 -19.27 -4.79
C GLY A 76 7.26 -18.94 -3.30
N ASP A 77 6.43 -17.96 -2.93
CA ASP A 77 6.33 -17.48 -1.54
C ASP A 77 5.17 -18.11 -0.78
N ILE A 78 4.34 -18.91 -1.45
CA ILE A 78 3.06 -19.38 -0.93
C ILE A 78 3.16 -20.12 0.40
N ASN A 79 4.26 -20.86 0.61
CA ASN A 79 4.53 -21.63 1.82
C ASN A 79 5.53 -20.93 2.76
N LYS A 80 6.06 -19.76 2.40
CA LYS A 80 6.96 -19.01 3.29
C LYS A 80 6.22 -18.61 4.58
N ARG A 81 6.98 -18.55 5.67
CA ARG A 81 6.49 -18.07 6.96
C ARG A 81 6.48 -16.54 6.95
N ILE A 82 5.43 -15.96 7.53
CA ILE A 82 5.43 -14.53 7.84
C ILE A 82 6.31 -14.30 9.07
N ALA A 83 7.30 -13.42 8.95
CA ALA A 83 8.23 -13.09 10.02
C ALA A 83 8.17 -11.59 10.32
N SER A 84 7.65 -11.26 11.50
CA SER A 84 7.58 -9.89 12.01
C SER A 84 7.71 -9.88 13.52
N ASP A 85 8.25 -8.78 14.06
CA ASP A 85 8.38 -8.56 15.51
C ASP A 85 7.02 -8.22 16.14
N LEU A 86 6.07 -7.71 15.34
CA LEU A 86 4.72 -7.36 15.76
C LEU A 86 3.67 -8.25 15.08
N PRO A 87 2.47 -8.40 15.67
CA PRO A 87 1.35 -9.07 15.01
C PRO A 87 0.96 -8.38 13.70
N VAL A 88 0.92 -9.16 12.61
CA VAL A 88 0.43 -8.68 11.31
C VAL A 88 -1.10 -8.77 11.26
N ARG A 89 -1.75 -7.80 10.60
CA ARG A 89 -3.23 -7.68 10.56
C ARG A 89 -3.81 -7.85 9.16
N ALA A 90 -2.99 -7.60 8.14
CA ALA A 90 -3.36 -7.73 6.74
C ALA A 90 -2.27 -8.47 5.95
N LEU A 91 -2.63 -8.95 4.76
CA LEU A 91 -1.76 -9.65 3.83
C LEU A 91 -2.01 -9.12 2.42
N LEU A 92 -0.95 -8.70 1.73
CA LEU A 92 -1.00 -8.40 0.30
C LEU A 92 -0.87 -9.68 -0.52
N GLY A 93 -1.69 -9.78 -1.57
CA GLY A 93 -1.66 -10.87 -2.54
C GLY A 93 -0.51 -10.75 -3.54
N PHE A 94 -0.65 -11.45 -4.68
CA PHE A 94 0.40 -11.54 -5.69
C PHE A 94 0.70 -10.18 -6.36
N ASN A 95 1.99 -9.92 -6.63
CA ASN A 95 2.48 -8.68 -7.26
C ASN A 95 2.54 -8.83 -8.78
N GLU A 96 1.84 -7.96 -9.50
CA GLU A 96 1.69 -7.90 -10.97
C GLU A 96 1.68 -9.28 -11.65
N PRO A 97 0.75 -10.18 -11.28
CA PRO A 97 0.69 -11.53 -11.85
C PRO A 97 0.43 -11.53 -13.37
N ASP A 98 -0.05 -10.42 -13.92
CA ASP A 98 -0.38 -10.22 -15.33
C ASP A 98 0.83 -9.94 -16.23
N GLN A 99 2.00 -9.61 -15.69
CA GLN A 99 3.22 -9.35 -16.46
C GLN A 99 3.94 -10.65 -16.81
N GLY A 100 3.97 -10.98 -18.10
CA GLY A 100 4.57 -12.20 -18.62
C GLY A 100 6.11 -12.23 -18.69
N THR A 101 6.79 -11.08 -18.59
CA THR A 101 8.20 -10.93 -19.02
C THR A 101 9.13 -10.21 -18.03
N GLY A 102 8.66 -9.74 -16.88
CA GLY A 102 9.50 -9.11 -15.85
C GLY A 102 10.02 -10.10 -14.81
N SER A 103 11.32 -10.09 -14.50
CA SER A 103 11.95 -10.94 -13.47
C SER A 103 11.53 -10.59 -12.04
N HIS A 104 10.90 -9.43 -11.84
CA HIS A 104 10.50 -8.91 -10.53
C HIS A 104 9.00 -9.03 -10.27
N GLN A 105 8.25 -9.73 -11.13
CA GLN A 105 6.81 -9.90 -11.02
C GLN A 105 6.41 -11.36 -10.83
N ALA A 106 5.20 -11.61 -10.33
CA ALA A 106 4.76 -12.96 -9.99
C ALA A 106 4.60 -13.87 -11.22
N ASN A 107 4.24 -13.30 -12.39
CA ASN A 107 3.99 -13.98 -13.65
C ASN A 107 3.12 -15.24 -13.49
N MET A 108 1.81 -15.03 -13.31
CA MET A 108 0.86 -16.08 -12.99
C MET A 108 -0.42 -15.95 -13.81
N SER A 109 -0.87 -17.07 -14.39
CA SER A 109 -2.22 -17.14 -14.94
C SER A 109 -3.28 -16.99 -13.84
N VAL A 110 -4.46 -16.47 -14.21
CA VAL A 110 -5.62 -16.38 -13.32
C VAL A 110 -5.92 -17.74 -12.67
N ALA A 111 -5.97 -18.81 -13.45
CA ALA A 111 -6.24 -20.16 -12.95
C ALA A 111 -5.20 -20.62 -11.89
N LYS A 112 -3.93 -20.24 -12.05
CA LYS A 112 -2.88 -20.54 -11.07
C LYS A 112 -3.07 -19.72 -9.79
N ALA A 113 -3.37 -18.43 -9.90
CA ALA A 113 -3.64 -17.57 -8.76
C ALA A 113 -4.85 -18.07 -7.94
N VAL A 114 -5.97 -18.35 -8.60
CA VAL A 114 -7.20 -18.88 -7.98
C VAL A 114 -6.94 -20.21 -7.28
N ARG A 115 -6.18 -21.13 -7.89
CA ARG A 115 -5.81 -22.41 -7.26
C ARG A 115 -5.00 -22.24 -5.97
N LEU A 116 -4.13 -21.22 -5.92
CA LEU A 116 -3.30 -20.95 -4.75
C LEU A 116 -4.02 -20.11 -3.69
N TRP A 117 -5.07 -19.38 -4.06
CA TRP A 117 -5.77 -18.43 -3.19
C TRP A 117 -6.23 -19.00 -1.85
N PRO A 118 -6.78 -20.23 -1.75
CA PRO A 118 -7.17 -20.81 -0.46
C PRO A 118 -6.01 -20.91 0.54
N LYS A 119 -4.75 -20.97 0.09
CA LYS A 119 -3.57 -20.97 0.99
C LYS A 119 -3.33 -19.60 1.62
N LEU A 120 -3.69 -18.51 0.93
CA LEU A 120 -3.63 -17.15 1.49
C LEU A 120 -4.77 -16.93 2.48
N GLU A 121 -5.99 -17.37 2.14
CA GLU A 121 -7.14 -17.23 3.05
C GLU A 121 -6.93 -17.92 4.40
N ARG A 122 -6.32 -19.12 4.38
CA ARG A 122 -5.98 -19.88 5.59
C ARG A 122 -4.99 -19.18 6.52
N ARG A 123 -4.33 -18.10 6.08
CA ARG A 123 -3.51 -17.26 6.97
C ARG A 123 -4.37 -16.48 7.98
N GLY A 124 -5.68 -16.38 7.76
CA GLY A 124 -6.60 -15.73 8.70
C GLY A 124 -6.45 -14.21 8.78
N LEU A 125 -5.68 -13.61 7.88
CA LEU A 125 -5.44 -12.17 7.81
C LEU A 125 -6.45 -11.50 6.87
N ARG A 126 -6.63 -10.19 7.03
CA ARG A 126 -7.35 -9.38 6.05
C ARG A 126 -6.59 -9.39 4.72
N LEU A 127 -7.20 -9.91 3.67
CA LEU A 127 -6.53 -10.32 2.46
C LEU A 127 -6.84 -9.38 1.30
N GLY A 128 -5.80 -8.69 0.81
CA GLY A 128 -5.88 -7.87 -0.38
C GLY A 128 -5.86 -8.71 -1.64
N SER A 129 -6.52 -8.24 -2.69
CA SER A 129 -6.42 -8.85 -4.02
C SER A 129 -4.96 -8.94 -4.50
N PRO A 130 -4.66 -9.72 -5.55
CA PRO A 130 -3.47 -9.46 -6.34
C PRO A 130 -3.47 -8.00 -6.82
N ALA A 131 -2.29 -7.38 -6.92
CA ALA A 131 -2.12 -6.04 -7.46
C ALA A 131 -1.58 -6.17 -8.88
N THR A 132 -2.45 -6.08 -9.88
CA THR A 132 -2.03 -6.12 -11.30
C THR A 132 -1.34 -4.83 -11.72
N THR A 133 -0.67 -4.85 -12.87
CA THR A 133 -0.32 -3.59 -13.53
C THR A 133 -1.57 -2.74 -13.76
N GLN A 134 -1.38 -1.43 -13.78
CA GLN A 134 -2.48 -0.47 -13.94
C GLN A 134 -3.37 -0.76 -15.17
N GLY A 135 -2.81 -1.25 -16.27
CA GLY A 135 -3.54 -1.59 -17.50
C GLY A 135 -4.34 -2.89 -17.42
N GLN A 136 -4.12 -3.73 -16.41
CA GLN A 136 -4.80 -5.01 -16.18
C GLN A 136 -5.69 -4.99 -14.94
N THR A 137 -5.93 -3.80 -14.36
CA THR A 137 -6.80 -3.61 -13.19
C THR A 137 -8.27 -3.44 -13.58
N LEU A 138 -8.60 -2.83 -14.73
CA LEU A 138 -9.98 -2.48 -15.10
C LEU A 138 -10.43 -3.15 -16.40
N GLY A 139 -11.72 -3.46 -16.46
CA GLY A 139 -12.39 -3.92 -17.67
C GLY A 139 -12.54 -5.44 -17.76
N ARG A 140 -13.59 -5.88 -18.47
CA ARG A 140 -14.03 -7.29 -18.53
C ARG A 140 -12.97 -8.31 -18.95
N HIS A 141 -11.97 -7.87 -19.72
CA HIS A 141 -10.92 -8.73 -20.26
C HIS A 141 -9.62 -8.66 -19.46
N SER A 142 -9.55 -7.77 -18.48
CA SER A 142 -8.39 -7.59 -17.62
C SER A 142 -8.12 -8.83 -16.77
N TRP A 143 -6.86 -9.03 -16.40
CA TRP A 143 -6.48 -10.09 -15.48
C TRP A 143 -7.23 -9.97 -14.16
N GLN A 144 -7.30 -8.76 -13.59
CA GLN A 144 -7.92 -8.52 -12.29
C GLN A 144 -9.40 -8.88 -12.30
N ARG A 145 -10.16 -8.48 -13.34
CA ARG A 145 -11.58 -8.83 -13.42
C ARG A 145 -11.80 -10.32 -13.56
N LYS A 146 -11.01 -11.01 -14.40
CA LYS A 146 -11.09 -12.46 -14.57
C LYS A 146 -10.82 -13.19 -13.25
N PHE A 147 -9.80 -12.74 -12.50
CA PHE A 147 -9.52 -13.28 -11.17
C PHE A 147 -10.69 -13.06 -10.20
N MET A 148 -11.22 -11.84 -10.13
CA MET A 148 -12.31 -11.51 -9.23
C MET A 148 -13.59 -12.29 -9.53
N ASN A 149 -13.94 -12.48 -10.81
CA ASN A 149 -15.07 -13.32 -11.21
C ASN A 149 -14.91 -14.77 -10.71
N GLU A 150 -13.70 -15.35 -10.81
CA GLU A 150 -13.44 -16.72 -10.39
C GLU A 150 -13.46 -16.90 -8.87
N VAL A 151 -12.91 -15.95 -8.10
CA VAL A 151 -12.96 -16.02 -6.63
C VAL A 151 -14.39 -15.79 -6.12
N GLU A 152 -15.15 -14.88 -6.74
CA GLU A 152 -16.57 -14.64 -6.41
C GLU A 152 -17.42 -15.88 -6.71
N ALA A 153 -17.25 -16.51 -7.89
CA ALA A 153 -17.96 -17.73 -8.25
C ALA A 153 -17.63 -18.93 -7.34
N LYS A 154 -16.43 -18.94 -6.74
CA LYS A 154 -15.98 -19.99 -5.82
C LYS A 154 -16.23 -19.65 -4.34
N GLY A 155 -16.78 -18.48 -4.04
CA GLY A 155 -16.98 -18.01 -2.66
C GLY A 155 -15.67 -17.76 -1.89
N LEU A 156 -14.56 -17.51 -2.58
CA LEU A 156 -13.28 -17.20 -1.97
C LEU A 156 -13.21 -15.71 -1.58
N ARG A 157 -12.59 -15.42 -0.43
CA ARG A 157 -12.54 -14.09 0.18
C ARG A 157 -11.46 -13.20 -0.43
N VAL A 158 -11.84 -11.95 -0.70
CA VAL A 158 -10.97 -10.82 -1.01
C VAL A 158 -11.51 -9.61 -0.25
N ASP A 159 -10.78 -9.06 0.72
CA ASP A 159 -11.33 -8.03 1.62
C ASP A 159 -11.15 -6.60 1.10
N PHE A 160 -10.13 -6.37 0.28
CA PHE A 160 -9.84 -5.08 -0.32
C PHE A 160 -9.12 -5.27 -1.67
N MET A 161 -9.20 -4.25 -2.52
CA MET A 161 -8.44 -4.20 -3.77
C MET A 161 -7.07 -3.58 -3.52
N ALA A 162 -5.99 -4.32 -3.79
CA ALA A 162 -4.65 -3.77 -3.87
C ALA A 162 -4.39 -3.31 -5.31
N VAL A 163 -3.89 -2.10 -5.50
CA VAL A 163 -3.73 -1.50 -6.84
C VAL A 163 -2.44 -0.69 -7.00
N HIS A 164 -1.88 -0.72 -8.21
CA HIS A 164 -0.74 0.11 -8.63
C HIS A 164 -1.20 1.21 -9.60
N TYR A 165 -0.68 2.43 -9.42
CA TYR A 165 -0.96 3.56 -10.30
C TYR A 165 0.29 4.39 -10.59
N TYR A 166 0.74 4.35 -11.84
CA TYR A 166 1.90 5.12 -12.30
C TYR A 166 1.46 6.19 -13.28
N SER A 167 1.57 7.45 -12.87
CA SER A 167 1.09 8.57 -13.68
C SER A 167 2.13 9.00 -14.71
N ASN A 168 1.80 8.89 -15.99
CA ASN A 168 2.61 9.43 -17.07
C ASN A 168 2.50 10.97 -17.18
N THR A 169 1.39 11.54 -16.71
CA THR A 169 1.01 12.96 -16.87
C THR A 169 1.31 13.81 -15.63
N GLY A 170 1.36 13.19 -14.45
CA GLY A 170 1.35 13.88 -13.16
C GLY A 170 -0.03 14.43 -12.78
N ASP A 171 -1.09 14.06 -13.49
CA ASP A 171 -2.46 14.53 -13.23
C ASP A 171 -3.12 13.72 -12.09
N VAL A 172 -3.39 14.41 -10.97
CA VAL A 172 -4.05 13.84 -9.78
C VAL A 172 -5.56 13.64 -10.00
N GLY A 173 -6.17 14.41 -10.90
CA GLY A 173 -7.56 14.23 -11.33
C GLY A 173 -7.76 12.94 -12.13
N GLU A 174 -6.82 12.60 -13.01
CA GLU A 174 -6.80 11.28 -13.69
C GLU A 174 -6.70 10.15 -12.69
N PHE A 175 -5.81 10.29 -11.69
CA PHE A 175 -5.65 9.30 -10.64
C PHE A 175 -6.93 9.11 -9.81
N ARG A 176 -7.56 10.21 -9.38
CA ARG A 176 -8.85 10.19 -8.66
C ARG A 176 -9.92 9.48 -9.47
N LYS A 177 -10.09 9.83 -10.75
CA LYS A 177 -11.10 9.22 -11.64
C LYS A 177 -10.86 7.73 -11.80
N TRP A 178 -9.61 7.33 -11.95
CA TRP A 178 -9.24 5.91 -12.06
C TRP A 178 -9.58 5.14 -10.77
N LEU A 179 -9.28 5.68 -9.59
CA LEU A 179 -9.66 5.06 -8.32
C LEU A 179 -11.18 4.95 -8.13
N GLN A 180 -11.95 5.95 -8.57
CA GLN A 180 -13.40 5.89 -8.58
C GLN A 180 -13.93 4.76 -9.50
N ALA A 181 -13.30 4.56 -10.67
CA ALA A 181 -13.63 3.48 -11.58
C ALA A 181 -13.31 2.10 -10.97
N VAL A 182 -12.15 1.95 -10.31
CA VAL A 182 -11.81 0.72 -9.57
C VAL A 182 -12.85 0.46 -8.48
N HIS A 183 -13.18 1.47 -7.67
CA HIS A 183 -14.17 1.28 -6.61
C HIS A 183 -15.54 0.89 -7.16
N ALA A 184 -15.97 1.50 -8.28
CA ALA A 184 -17.23 1.17 -8.94
C ALA A 184 -17.24 -0.25 -9.54
N GLU A 185 -16.12 -0.72 -10.11
CA GLU A 185 -16.04 -2.06 -10.73
C GLU A 185 -15.97 -3.19 -9.69
N TYR A 186 -15.33 -2.95 -8.55
CA TYR A 186 -15.05 -4.00 -7.56
C TYR A 186 -15.88 -3.91 -6.27
N GLY A 187 -16.44 -2.74 -5.94
CA GLY A 187 -17.30 -2.56 -4.76
C GLY A 187 -16.61 -2.81 -3.42
N ARG A 188 -15.28 -2.69 -3.36
CA ARG A 188 -14.45 -3.01 -2.18
C ARG A 188 -13.55 -1.83 -1.83
N PRO A 189 -13.14 -1.68 -0.55
CA PRO A 189 -12.12 -0.71 -0.16
C PRO A 189 -10.84 -0.90 -0.95
N ILE A 190 -10.09 0.19 -1.13
CA ILE A 190 -8.88 0.23 -1.96
C ILE A 190 -7.65 0.53 -1.12
N TRP A 191 -6.59 -0.25 -1.34
CA TRP A 191 -5.23 0.05 -0.93
C TRP A 191 -4.41 0.35 -2.18
N VAL A 192 -3.88 1.58 -2.28
CA VAL A 192 -2.95 1.95 -3.34
C VAL A 192 -1.55 1.52 -2.91
N THR A 193 -1.10 0.33 -3.30
CA THR A 193 0.16 -0.24 -2.81
C THR A 193 1.39 0.31 -3.52
N GLU A 194 1.23 0.87 -4.71
CA GLU A 194 2.27 1.60 -5.43
C GLU A 194 1.68 2.80 -6.17
N PHE A 195 2.26 3.98 -5.98
CA PHE A 195 2.02 5.10 -6.88
C PHE A 195 3.21 6.06 -6.99
N ALA A 196 3.40 6.63 -8.18
CA ALA A 196 4.41 7.66 -8.46
C ALA A 196 4.06 8.44 -9.76
N HIS A 197 4.71 9.59 -9.99
CA HIS A 197 4.73 10.22 -11.30
C HIS A 197 5.94 9.72 -12.11
N ILE A 198 5.69 8.70 -12.91
CA ILE A 198 6.67 8.03 -13.75
C ILE A 198 6.00 7.43 -14.98
N ASP A 199 6.63 7.62 -16.13
CA ASP A 199 6.37 6.85 -17.35
C ASP A 199 7.46 5.80 -17.46
N TRP A 200 7.13 4.51 -17.29
CA TRP A 200 8.10 3.42 -17.36
C TRP A 200 8.76 3.27 -18.74
N ARG A 201 8.21 3.86 -19.80
CA ARG A 201 8.87 3.97 -21.13
C ARG A 201 9.86 5.12 -21.18
N ARG A 202 9.72 6.12 -20.30
CA ARG A 202 10.59 7.30 -20.19
C ARG A 202 10.87 7.61 -18.71
N PRO A 203 11.48 6.69 -17.95
CA PRO A 203 11.48 6.71 -16.49
C PRO A 203 12.30 7.86 -15.89
N HIS A 204 13.06 8.60 -16.70
CA HIS A 204 13.82 9.78 -16.30
C HIS A 204 13.21 11.11 -16.77
N ALA A 205 11.99 11.09 -17.34
CA ALA A 205 11.34 12.29 -17.86
C ALA A 205 10.79 13.21 -16.76
N ALA A 206 10.38 12.65 -15.62
CA ALA A 206 9.91 13.42 -14.47
C ALA A 206 11.11 13.86 -13.60
N SER A 207 11.10 15.13 -13.17
CA SER A 207 12.07 15.65 -12.21
C SER A 207 11.64 15.39 -10.76
N TYR A 208 12.55 15.62 -9.81
CA TYR A 208 12.20 15.54 -8.39
C TYR A 208 11.12 16.57 -8.02
N GLU A 209 11.14 17.77 -8.61
CA GLU A 209 10.17 18.83 -8.36
C GLU A 209 8.76 18.45 -8.86
N LYS A 210 8.69 17.78 -10.02
CA LYS A 210 7.44 17.23 -10.54
C LYS A 210 6.88 16.15 -9.62
N ASN A 211 7.74 15.21 -9.18
CA ASN A 211 7.33 14.18 -8.22
C ASN A 211 6.96 14.75 -6.85
N ALA A 212 7.66 15.76 -6.35
CA ALA A 212 7.37 16.46 -5.10
C ALA A 212 6.00 17.16 -5.14
N THR A 213 5.64 17.75 -6.29
CA THR A 213 4.31 18.33 -6.50
C THR A 213 3.24 17.24 -6.57
N PHE A 214 3.51 16.15 -7.28
CA PHE A 214 2.56 15.05 -7.46
C PHE A 214 2.27 14.34 -6.14
N ILE A 215 3.29 13.97 -5.36
CA ILE A 215 3.12 13.29 -4.07
C ILE A 215 2.31 14.14 -3.09
N GLN A 216 2.61 15.43 -2.99
CA GLN A 216 1.85 16.34 -2.13
C GLN A 216 0.36 16.37 -2.51
N LYS A 217 0.06 16.57 -3.80
CA LYS A 217 -1.33 16.71 -4.26
C LYS A 217 -2.09 15.38 -4.21
N SER A 218 -1.44 14.27 -4.53
CA SER A 218 -2.05 12.94 -4.51
C SER A 218 -2.33 12.47 -3.08
N MET A 219 -1.44 12.67 -2.11
CA MET A 219 -1.70 12.35 -0.70
C MET A 219 -2.94 13.08 -0.17
N ILE A 220 -3.05 14.40 -0.40
CA ILE A 220 -4.24 15.18 -0.01
C ILE A 220 -5.51 14.63 -0.68
N MET A 221 -5.40 14.22 -1.94
CA MET A 221 -6.51 13.64 -2.69
C MET A 221 -6.96 12.31 -2.08
N LEU A 222 -6.00 11.42 -1.78
CA LEU A 222 -6.22 10.07 -1.25
C LEU A 222 -6.84 10.11 0.16
N GLU A 223 -6.40 11.04 1.01
CA GLU A 223 -7.00 11.24 2.33
C GLU A 223 -8.50 11.57 2.26
N LYS A 224 -8.90 12.36 1.25
CA LYS A 224 -10.30 12.77 1.02
C LYS A 224 -11.18 11.70 0.36
N LEU A 225 -10.63 10.55 -0.02
CA LEU A 225 -11.41 9.44 -0.60
C LEU A 225 -11.78 8.44 0.49
N PRO A 226 -13.07 8.30 0.86
CA PRO A 226 -13.48 7.42 1.97
C PRO A 226 -13.29 5.94 1.65
N PHE A 227 -13.31 5.56 0.37
CA PHE A 227 -13.07 4.18 -0.06
C PHE A 227 -11.58 3.83 -0.21
N VAL A 228 -10.67 4.80 -0.05
CA VAL A 228 -9.24 4.55 0.02
C VAL A 228 -8.85 4.44 1.49
N GLU A 229 -8.40 3.27 1.90
CA GLU A 229 -8.00 3.00 3.28
C GLU A 229 -6.51 3.19 3.52
N ARG A 230 -5.68 2.85 2.52
CA ARG A 230 -4.22 2.95 2.62
C ARG A 230 -3.61 3.32 1.28
N TYR A 231 -2.46 4.00 1.34
CA TYR A 231 -1.64 4.28 0.16
C TYR A 231 -0.15 4.23 0.48
N ALA A 232 0.66 3.76 -0.46
CA ALA A 232 2.11 3.66 -0.31
C ALA A 232 2.85 4.24 -1.52
N TRP A 233 3.71 5.24 -1.27
CA TRP A 233 4.54 5.82 -2.33
C TRP A 233 5.55 4.79 -2.83
N PHE A 234 5.73 4.73 -4.16
CA PHE A 234 6.79 3.95 -4.80
C PHE A 234 7.94 4.87 -5.24
N ALA A 235 9.08 4.87 -4.57
CA ALA A 235 9.42 4.12 -3.36
C ALA A 235 10.24 5.00 -2.39
N ALA A 236 10.47 4.50 -1.17
CA ALA A 236 11.36 5.18 -0.22
C ALA A 236 12.80 5.28 -0.77
N ASN A 237 13.32 4.16 -1.27
CA ASN A 237 14.70 3.99 -1.73
C ASN A 237 14.90 4.29 -3.23
N PRO A 238 16.14 4.56 -3.68
CA PRO A 238 16.52 4.63 -5.10
C PRO A 238 16.25 3.32 -5.85
N TYR A 239 15.36 3.33 -6.85
CA TYR A 239 15.04 2.15 -7.66
C TYR A 239 15.81 2.18 -9.00
N PRO A 240 16.87 1.36 -9.21
CA PRO A 240 17.58 1.36 -10.48
C PRO A 240 16.73 0.78 -11.61
N TRP A 241 16.64 1.50 -12.73
CA TRP A 241 15.96 1.07 -13.95
C TRP A 241 16.84 1.40 -15.16
N GLY A 242 17.25 0.37 -15.93
CA GLY A 242 18.13 0.56 -17.08
C GLY A 242 19.49 1.20 -16.72
N GLY A 243 20.01 0.90 -15.53
CA GLY A 243 21.30 1.42 -15.04
C GLY A 243 21.27 2.85 -14.47
N LYS A 244 20.09 3.47 -14.34
CA LYS A 244 19.91 4.81 -13.78
C LYS A 244 18.78 4.81 -12.75
N VAL A 245 18.74 5.82 -11.89
CA VAL A 245 17.69 5.97 -10.88
C VAL A 245 16.65 7.01 -11.36
N PRO A 246 15.37 6.65 -11.52
CA PRO A 246 14.27 7.59 -11.67
C PRO A 246 14.15 8.51 -10.45
N LYS A 247 13.80 9.78 -10.67
CA LYS A 247 13.71 10.80 -9.62
C LYS A 247 12.42 10.71 -8.80
N ILE A 248 12.17 9.53 -8.21
CA ILE A 248 10.96 9.20 -7.42
C ILE A 248 11.27 8.87 -5.96
N ASN A 249 12.50 8.50 -5.62
CA ASN A 249 12.89 8.07 -4.27
C ASN A 249 12.73 9.19 -3.24
N LEU A 250 12.27 8.83 -2.03
CA LEU A 250 12.14 9.76 -0.91
C LEU A 250 13.50 10.11 -0.28
N VAL A 251 14.39 9.13 -0.22
CA VAL A 251 15.76 9.29 0.29
C VAL A 251 16.78 8.70 -0.68
N SER A 252 18.02 9.19 -0.64
CA SER A 252 19.17 8.51 -1.25
C SER A 252 19.60 7.29 -0.42
N ASP A 253 20.58 6.52 -0.91
CA ASP A 253 21.06 5.29 -0.24
C ASP A 253 21.64 5.54 1.16
N ASP A 254 22.16 6.74 1.41
CA ASP A 254 22.67 7.22 2.69
C ASP A 254 21.58 7.86 3.58
N LEU A 255 20.31 7.73 3.18
CA LEU A 255 19.13 8.29 3.85
C LEU A 255 18.99 9.82 3.78
N THR A 256 19.77 10.51 2.94
CA THR A 256 19.57 11.95 2.74
C THR A 256 18.22 12.20 2.04
N PRO A 257 17.34 13.07 2.58
CA PRO A 257 16.05 13.36 1.96
C PRO A 257 16.21 13.99 0.57
N THR A 258 15.43 13.53 -0.40
CA THR A 258 15.28 14.19 -1.70
C THR A 258 14.20 15.28 -1.63
N PRO A 259 14.01 16.11 -2.66
CA PRO A 259 12.87 17.03 -2.71
C PRO A 259 11.51 16.32 -2.61
N VAL A 260 11.41 15.06 -3.04
CA VAL A 260 10.20 14.24 -2.92
C VAL A 260 10.00 13.79 -1.48
N GLY A 261 11.07 13.34 -0.80
CA GLY A 261 11.04 13.02 0.64
C GLY A 261 10.62 14.22 1.49
N LEU A 262 11.23 15.39 1.26
CA LEU A 262 10.84 16.62 1.97
C LEU A 262 9.39 17.04 1.70
N ALA A 263 8.85 16.76 0.50
CA ALA A 263 7.44 17.00 0.21
C ALA A 263 6.52 15.98 0.89
N PHE A 264 6.93 14.70 0.95
CA PHE A 264 6.24 13.64 1.67
C PHE A 264 6.13 13.98 3.15
N ASP A 265 7.24 14.25 3.83
CA ASP A 265 7.29 14.49 5.27
C ASP A 265 6.44 15.72 5.68
N ARG A 266 6.57 16.82 4.92
CA ARG A 266 5.76 18.03 5.14
C ARG A 266 4.27 17.76 4.94
N THR A 267 3.93 16.96 3.92
CA THR A 267 2.52 16.64 3.64
C THR A 267 1.95 15.72 4.70
N LEU A 268 2.69 14.69 5.11
CA LEU A 268 2.33 13.74 6.15
C LEU A 268 2.09 14.45 7.49
N SER A 269 3.00 15.35 7.87
CA SER A 269 2.89 16.16 9.09
C SER A 269 1.62 17.02 9.08
N ARG A 270 1.29 17.63 7.93
CA ARG A 270 0.08 18.45 7.77
C ARG A 270 -1.20 17.63 7.81
N ILE A 271 -1.21 16.42 7.24
CA ILE A 271 -2.37 15.51 7.31
C ILE A 271 -2.59 15.11 8.77
N SER A 272 -1.51 14.73 9.46
CA SER A 272 -1.55 14.33 10.86
C SER A 272 -2.06 15.46 11.76
N SER A 273 -1.61 16.70 11.57
CA SER A 273 -2.06 17.84 12.37
C SER A 273 -3.53 18.21 12.14
N VAL A 274 -4.01 18.14 10.89
CA VAL A 274 -5.44 18.35 10.57
C VAL A 274 -6.31 17.27 11.22
N ASN A 275 -5.84 16.03 11.20
CA ASN A 275 -6.53 14.92 11.82
C ASN A 275 -6.65 15.13 13.34
N LEU A 276 -5.56 15.46 14.03
CA LEU A 276 -5.59 15.77 15.47
C LEU A 276 -6.57 16.89 15.82
N ALA A 277 -6.57 17.99 15.06
CA ALA A 277 -7.48 19.11 15.28
C ALA A 277 -8.96 18.79 15.01
N SER A 278 -9.27 17.73 14.26
CA SER A 278 -10.65 17.29 13.98
C SER A 278 -11.18 16.25 14.96
N SER A 279 -10.32 15.73 15.84
CA SER A 279 -10.67 14.75 16.89
C SER A 279 -10.88 15.36 18.27
N ASP A 280 -10.61 16.66 18.44
CA ASP A 280 -10.90 17.47 19.64
C ASP A 280 -12.26 18.17 19.50
#